data_AF-A0A528GBY9-F1
#
_entry.id   AF-A0A528GBY9-F1
#
_cell.length_a   1.000
_cell.length_b   1.000
_cell.length_c   1.000
_cell.angle_alpha   90.00
_cell.angle_beta   90.00
_cell.angle_gamma   90.00
#
_symmetry.space_group_name_H-M   'P 1'
#
loop_
_entity.id
_entity.type
_entity.pdbx_description
1 polymer ?
#
loop_
_entity_poly.entity_id
_entity_poly.type
_entity_poly.pdbx_seq_one_letter_code
_entity_poly.pdbx_strand_id
1 'polypeptide(L)'
;SVALMWTTMMNPQSGILNYLFSLVGLGPFAWISDPKTALFSVILIDVWTYTPFFTLIIFAGLQGITDDIREAARINGAKARALFVNIELPLIAPYILIAAVFRLIESFNQFDIIFGTTQGG
;
A
#
# COMPACT_ATOMS: atom_id res chain seq x y z
N SER A 1 -15.96 7.13 6.84
CA SER A 1 -16.57 5.87 6.36
C SER A 1 -15.57 4.70 6.28
N VAL A 2 -14.34 4.89 5.78
CA VAL A 2 -13.29 3.83 5.77
C VAL A 2 -12.79 3.47 7.18
N ALA A 3 -12.53 4.48 8.04
CA ALA A 3 -12.09 4.23 9.41
C ALA A 3 -13.10 3.39 10.22
N LEU A 4 -14.39 3.74 10.16
CA LEU A 4 -15.47 3.01 10.82
C LEU A 4 -15.62 1.56 10.32
N MET A 5 -15.44 1.35 9.01
CA MET A 5 -15.43 0.01 8.42
C MET A 5 -14.28 -0.81 9.00
N TRP A 6 -13.07 -0.27 9.01
CA TRP A 6 -11.89 -0.96 9.54
C TRP A 6 -11.97 -1.22 11.05
N THR A 7 -12.46 -0.27 11.85
CA THR A 7 -12.66 -0.48 13.29
C THR A 7 -13.67 -1.59 13.56
N THR A 8 -14.69 -1.73 12.71
CA THR A 8 -15.68 -2.82 12.80
C THR A 8 -15.05 -4.16 12.40
N MET A 9 -14.28 -4.18 11.30
CA MET A 9 -13.58 -5.39 10.82
C MET A 9 -12.50 -5.89 11.78
N MET A 10 -11.82 -4.97 12.48
CA MET A 10 -10.76 -5.22 13.46
C MET A 10 -11.28 -5.45 14.88
N ASN A 11 -12.60 -5.53 15.09
CA ASN A 11 -13.16 -5.82 16.40
C ASN A 11 -12.63 -7.18 16.94
N PRO A 12 -12.11 -7.24 18.18
CA PRO A 12 -11.56 -8.48 18.75
C PRO A 12 -12.57 -9.62 18.90
N GLN A 13 -13.86 -9.32 19.11
CA GLN A 13 -14.90 -10.28 19.46
C GLN A 13 -15.75 -10.69 18.26
N SER A 14 -16.06 -9.75 17.36
CA SER A 14 -16.99 -9.97 16.24
C SER A 14 -16.45 -9.53 14.87
N GLY A 15 -15.16 -9.18 14.79
CA GLY A 15 -14.52 -8.70 13.56
C GLY A 15 -14.19 -9.83 12.58
N ILE A 16 -14.42 -9.57 11.29
CA ILE A 16 -14.11 -10.51 10.20
C ILE A 16 -12.63 -10.92 10.18
N LEU A 17 -11.71 -10.03 10.57
CA LEU A 17 -10.28 -10.35 10.54
C LEU A 17 -9.88 -11.38 11.58
N ASN A 18 -10.47 -11.31 12.78
CA ASN A 18 -10.26 -12.31 13.82
C ASN A 18 -10.95 -13.64 13.49
N TYR A 19 -12.08 -13.60 12.79
CA TYR A 19 -12.67 -14.81 12.21
C TYR A 19 -11.72 -15.46 11.18
N LEU A 20 -11.08 -14.69 10.31
CA LEU A 20 -10.10 -15.26 9.36
C LEU A 20 -8.86 -15.83 10.08
N PHE A 21 -8.39 -15.18 11.15
CA PHE A 21 -7.27 -15.66 11.95
C PHE A 21 -7.58 -16.98 12.66
N SER A 22 -8.82 -17.14 13.15
CA SER A 22 -9.23 -18.40 13.79
C SER A 22 -9.25 -19.58 12.82
N LEU A 23 -9.55 -19.36 11.52
CA LEU A 23 -9.49 -20.41 10.49
C LEU A 23 -8.09 -20.96 10.27
N VAL A 24 -7.05 -20.15 10.49
CA VAL A 24 -5.64 -20.57 10.39
C VAL A 24 -5.03 -20.96 11.73
N GLY A 25 -5.86 -21.11 12.77
CA GLY A 25 -5.43 -21.53 14.11
C GLY A 25 -4.75 -20.43 14.94
N LEU A 26 -4.82 -19.17 14.50
CA LEU A 26 -4.33 -18.03 15.26
C LEU A 26 -5.43 -17.54 16.21
N GLY A 27 -5.05 -17.25 17.46
CA GLY A 27 -5.96 -16.70 18.47
C GLY A 27 -6.44 -15.29 18.12
N PRO A 28 -7.41 -14.74 18.89
CA PRO A 28 -7.90 -13.39 18.66
C PRO A 28 -6.76 -12.37 18.80
N PHE A 29 -6.52 -11.63 17.72
CA PHE A 29 -5.51 -10.59 17.63
C PHE A 29 -6.14 -9.23 17.98
N ALA A 30 -5.53 -8.52 18.93
CA ALA A 30 -6.05 -7.27 19.49
C ALA A 30 -5.68 -6.04 18.64
N TRP A 31 -5.91 -6.09 17.32
CA TRP A 31 -5.56 -5.09 16.28
C TRP A 31 -5.35 -3.65 16.80
N ILE A 32 -6.41 -2.85 16.88
CA ILE A 32 -6.38 -1.45 17.34
C ILE A 32 -6.52 -1.36 18.88
N SER A 33 -7.05 -2.40 19.51
CA SER A 33 -7.40 -2.39 20.93
C SER A 33 -6.20 -2.54 21.88
N ASP A 34 -5.08 -3.10 21.42
CA ASP A 34 -3.83 -3.16 22.18
C ASP A 34 -2.82 -2.11 21.64
N PRO A 35 -2.25 -1.24 22.49
CA PRO A 35 -1.21 -0.29 22.11
C PRO A 35 -0.01 -0.92 21.38
N LYS A 36 0.31 -2.18 21.65
CA LYS A 36 1.43 -2.89 21.00
C LYS A 36 1.15 -3.22 19.53
N THR A 37 -0.11 -3.36 19.15
CA THR A 37 -0.54 -3.73 17.78
C THR A 37 -1.27 -2.60 17.06
N ALA A 38 -1.61 -1.52 17.78
CA ALA A 38 -2.32 -0.38 17.24
C ALA A 38 -1.56 0.29 16.08
N LEU A 39 -0.26 0.54 16.23
CA LEU A 39 0.57 1.13 15.18
C LEU A 39 0.59 0.26 13.91
N PHE A 40 0.79 -1.05 14.07
CA PHE A 40 0.75 -2.00 12.95
C PHE A 40 -0.60 -1.98 12.23
N SER A 41 -1.70 -1.95 12.99
CA SER A 41 -3.05 -1.92 12.45
C SER A 41 -3.32 -0.64 11.67
N VAL A 42 -2.88 0.51 12.18
CA VAL A 42 -2.98 1.80 11.48
C VAL A 42 -2.17 1.79 10.18
N ILE A 43 -0.92 1.31 10.22
CA ILE A 43 -0.08 1.19 9.01
C ILE A 43 -0.74 0.27 7.98
N LEU A 44 -1.35 -0.85 8.41
CA LEU A 44 -2.02 -1.77 7.51
C LEU A 44 -3.22 -1.13 6.82
N ILE A 45 -4.07 -0.43 7.57
CA ILE A 45 -5.23 0.31 7.04
C ILE A 45 -4.77 1.34 6.01
N ASP A 46 -3.72 2.06 6.37
CA ASP A 46 -3.12 3.11 5.57
C ASP A 46 -2.59 2.55 4.24
N VAL A 47 -1.71 1.55 4.28
CA VAL A 47 -1.18 0.89 3.08
C VAL A 47 -2.31 0.33 2.22
N TRP A 48 -3.29 -0.35 2.80
CA TRP A 48 -4.41 -0.90 2.05
C TRP A 48 -5.25 0.18 1.36
N THR A 49 -5.49 1.30 2.02
CA THR A 49 -6.35 2.37 1.50
C THR A 49 -5.71 3.04 0.29
N TYR A 50 -4.40 3.23 0.29
CA TYR A 50 -3.71 4.00 -0.74
C TYR A 50 -3.08 3.14 -1.85
N THR A 51 -2.75 1.88 -1.59
CA THR A 51 -2.14 0.97 -2.58
C THR A 51 -2.91 0.86 -3.90
N PRO A 52 -4.26 0.75 -3.93
CA PRO A 52 -5.01 0.66 -5.18
C PRO A 52 -4.79 1.88 -6.10
N PHE A 53 -4.77 3.08 -5.52
CA PHE A 53 -4.54 4.32 -6.27
C PHE A 53 -3.15 4.34 -6.92
N PHE A 54 -2.09 4.03 -6.15
CA PHE A 54 -0.73 3.98 -6.68
C PHE A 54 -0.55 2.88 -7.73
N THR A 55 -1.20 1.73 -7.52
CA THR A 55 -1.18 0.62 -8.48
C THR A 55 -1.73 1.06 -9.83
N LEU A 56 -2.82 1.84 -9.85
CA LEU A 56 -3.39 2.37 -11.09
C LEU A 56 -2.46 3.36 -11.79
N ILE A 57 -1.79 4.24 -11.05
CA ILE A 57 -0.82 5.19 -11.61
C ILE A 57 0.35 4.44 -12.27
N ILE A 58 0.92 3.46 -11.54
CA ILE A 58 2.01 2.63 -12.03
C ILE A 58 1.56 1.86 -13.27
N PHE A 59 0.37 1.27 -13.23
CA PHE A 59 -0.20 0.53 -14.35
C PHE A 59 -0.43 1.42 -15.59
N ALA A 60 -0.94 2.64 -15.41
CA ALA A 60 -1.06 3.61 -16.49
C ALA A 60 0.31 4.00 -17.07
N GLY A 61 1.33 4.19 -16.22
CA GLY A 61 2.71 4.43 -16.66
C GLY A 61 3.28 3.26 -17.46
N LEU A 62 2.99 2.02 -17.07
CA LEU A 62 3.40 0.81 -17.79
C LEU A 62 2.69 0.66 -19.15
N GLN A 63 1.42 1.08 -19.25
CA GLN A 63 0.70 1.11 -20.52
C GLN A 63 1.26 2.15 -21.50
N GLY A 64 1.87 3.23 -20.99
CA GLY A 64 2.51 4.25 -21.81
C GLY A 64 3.80 3.79 -22.51
N ILE A 65 4.37 2.65 -22.11
CA ILE A 65 5.56 2.07 -22.76
C ILE A 65 5.12 1.43 -24.07
N THR A 66 5.68 1.91 -25.19
CA THR A 66 5.37 1.39 -26.53
C THR A 66 5.87 -0.04 -26.71
N ASP A 67 5.13 -0.83 -27.49
CA ASP A 67 5.51 -2.21 -27.77
C ASP A 67 6.82 -2.32 -28.56
N ASP A 68 7.19 -1.30 -29.34
CA ASP A 68 8.48 -1.22 -30.04
C ASP A 68 9.68 -1.36 -29.08
N ILE A 69 9.61 -0.72 -27.90
CA ILE A 69 10.67 -0.81 -26.88
C ILE A 69 10.74 -2.24 -26.34
N ARG A 70 9.59 -2.88 -26.10
CA ARG A 70 9.51 -4.25 -25.61
C ARG A 70 10.00 -5.26 -26.65
N GLU A 71 9.64 -5.05 -27.92
CA GLU A 71 10.08 -5.89 -29.03
C GLU A 71 11.59 -5.77 -29.29
N ALA A 72 12.13 -4.56 -29.31
CA ALA A 72 13.57 -4.34 -29.42
C ALA A 72 14.34 -5.04 -28.28
N ALA A 73 13.83 -4.96 -27.05
CA ALA A 73 14.42 -5.66 -25.91
C ALA A 73 14.35 -7.20 -26.04
N ARG A 74 13.23 -7.74 -26.55
CA ARG A 74 13.07 -9.17 -26.82
C ARG A 74 14.01 -9.67 -27.93
N ILE A 75 14.18 -8.89 -29.00
CA ILE A 75 15.14 -9.19 -30.08
C ILE A 75 16.56 -9.25 -29.54
N ASN A 76 16.90 -8.38 -28.57
CA ASN A 76 18.18 -8.40 -27.85
C ASN A 76 18.31 -9.51 -26.79
N GLY A 77 17.36 -10.45 -26.72
CA GLY A 77 17.40 -11.60 -25.82
C GLY A 77 17.07 -11.29 -24.36
N ALA A 78 16.46 -10.13 -24.05
CA ALA A 78 16.08 -9.78 -22.68
C ALA A 78 14.97 -10.72 -22.16
N LYS A 79 15.20 -11.35 -21.00
CA LYS A 79 14.18 -12.12 -20.27
C LYS A 79 13.18 -11.17 -19.59
N ALA A 80 11.96 -11.65 -19.30
CA ALA A 80 10.90 -10.86 -18.66
C ALA A 80 11.35 -10.10 -17.39
N ARG A 81 12.16 -10.73 -16.52
CA ARG A 81 12.72 -10.05 -15.34
C ARG A 81 13.66 -8.90 -15.71
N ALA A 82 14.51 -9.08 -16.73
CA ALA A 82 15.43 -8.05 -17.19
C ALA A 82 14.68 -6.91 -17.90
N LEU A 83 13.63 -7.23 -18.66
CA LEU A 83 12.73 -6.25 -19.26
C LEU A 83 12.06 -5.38 -18.18
N PHE A 84 11.46 -6.01 -17.16
CA PHE A 84 10.82 -5.27 -16.08
C PHE A 84 11.81 -4.41 -15.28
N VAL A 85 12.91 -4.99 -14.80
CA VAL A 85 13.81 -4.28 -13.87
C VAL A 85 14.70 -3.25 -14.57
N ASN A 86 15.15 -3.52 -15.80
CA ASN A 86 16.14 -2.65 -16.48
C ASN A 86 15.51 -1.69 -17.49
N ILE A 87 14.26 -1.90 -17.90
CA ILE A 87 13.60 -1.08 -18.94
C ILE A 87 12.32 -0.48 -18.39
N GLU A 88 11.35 -1.32 -18.00
CA GLU A 88 10.04 -0.80 -17.59
C GLU A 88 10.12 0.00 -16.28
N LEU A 89 10.76 -0.56 -15.24
CA LEU A 89 10.89 0.08 -13.93
C LEU A 89 11.64 1.42 -13.99
N PRO A 90 12.78 1.57 -14.71
CA PRO A 90 13.43 2.88 -14.87
C PRO A 90 12.60 3.88 -15.67
N LEU A 91 11.85 3.44 -16.68
CA LEU A 91 10.96 4.30 -17.46
C LEU A 91 9.82 4.86 -16.61
N ILE A 92 9.26 4.04 -15.71
CA ILE A 92 8.18 4.49 -14.82
C ILE A 92 8.68 5.12 -13.50
N ALA A 93 9.99 5.03 -13.20
CA ALA A 93 10.57 5.53 -11.96
C ALA A 93 10.26 7.01 -11.64
N PRO A 94 10.26 7.95 -12.62
CA PRO A 94 9.86 9.33 -12.36
C PRO A 94 8.43 9.46 -11.82
N TYR A 95 7.49 8.65 -12.34
CA TYR A 95 6.10 8.63 -11.87
C TYR A 95 6.00 8.06 -10.46
N ILE A 96 6.72 6.97 -10.18
CA ILE A 96 6.79 6.37 -8.84
C ILE A 96 7.33 7.39 -7.83
N LEU A 97 8.39 8.13 -8.19
CA LEU A 97 9.03 9.09 -7.31
C LEU A 97 8.10 10.26 -6.98
N ILE A 98 7.40 10.82 -7.98
CA ILE A 98 6.38 11.85 -7.75
C ILE A 98 5.31 11.33 -6.80
N ALA A 99 4.79 10.13 -7.07
CA ALA A 99 3.75 9.52 -6.26
C ALA A 99 4.22 9.27 -4.80
N ALA A 100 5.46 8.84 -4.62
CA ALA A 100 6.08 8.64 -3.30
C ALA A 100 6.26 9.96 -2.54
N VAL A 101 6.67 11.05 -3.22
CA VAL A 101 6.79 12.38 -2.59
C VAL A 101 5.44 12.90 -2.13
N PHE A 102 4.41 12.84 -2.98
CA PHE A 102 3.04 13.18 -2.58
C PHE A 102 2.59 12.34 -1.39
N ARG A 103 2.93 11.04 -1.39
CA ARG A 103 2.57 10.16 -0.29
C ARG A 103 3.22 10.54 1.03
N LEU A 104 4.51 10.89 0.99
CA LEU A 104 5.23 11.34 2.16
C LEU A 104 4.60 12.62 2.73
N ILE A 105 4.31 13.61 1.87
CA ILE A 105 3.66 14.86 2.28
C ILE A 105 2.33 14.59 2.99
N GLU A 106 1.47 13.77 2.40
CA GLU A 106 0.17 13.39 2.99
C GLU A 106 0.35 12.66 4.34
N SER A 107 1.31 11.73 4.41
CA SER A 107 1.57 10.99 5.65
C SER A 107 2.07 11.88 6.78
N PHE A 108 2.91 12.88 6.48
CA PHE A 108 3.37 13.86 7.46
C PHE A 108 2.22 14.77 7.93
N ASN A 109 1.40 15.27 7.01
CA ASN A 109 0.22 16.09 7.37
C ASN A 109 -0.75 15.31 8.27
N GLN A 110 -0.96 14.02 8.01
CA GLN A 110 -1.83 13.19 8.84
C GLN A 110 -1.25 12.98 10.25
N PHE A 111 0.07 12.80 10.37
CA PHE A 111 0.74 12.74 11.67
C PHE A 111 0.58 14.06 12.45
N ASP A 112 0.79 15.21 11.79
CA ASP A 112 0.65 16.52 12.42
C ASP A 112 -0.79 16.80 12.88
N ILE A 113 -1.80 16.39 12.10
CA ILE A 113 -3.21 16.51 12.51
C ILE A 113 -3.50 15.63 13.72
N ILE A 114 -3.04 14.37 13.71
CA ILE A 114 -3.25 13.45 14.83
C ILE A 114 -2.54 14.03 16.06
N PHE A 115 -1.24 14.32 15.99
CA PHE A 115 -0.46 14.85 17.10
C PHE A 115 -0.98 16.22 17.58
N GLY A 116 -1.34 17.12 16.67
CA GLY A 116 -1.84 18.45 17.00
C GLY A 116 -3.26 18.46 17.60
N THR A 117 -4.13 17.53 17.17
CA THR A 117 -5.52 17.44 17.67
C THR A 117 -5.62 16.60 18.94
N THR A 118 -4.73 15.61 19.12
CA THR A 118 -4.76 14.67 20.25
C THR A 118 -3.66 14.85 21.28
N GLN A 119 -2.67 15.72 21.00
CA GLN A 119 -1.38 15.75 21.74
C GLN A 119 -0.66 14.38 21.78
N GLY A 120 -0.97 13.48 20.85
CA GLY A 120 -0.45 12.11 20.83
C GLY A 120 -1.31 11.09 21.59
N GLY A 121 -2.62 11.35 21.76
CA GLY A 121 -3.61 10.48 22.42
C GLY A 121 -4.83 10.16 21.59
#